data_AF-A0AAW1TYD0-F1
#
_entry.id   AF-A0AAW1TYD0-F1
#
_cell.length_a   1.000
_cell.length_b   1.000
_cell.length_c   1.000
_cell.angle_alpha   90.00
_cell.angle_beta   90.00
_cell.angle_gamma   90.00
#
_symmetry.space_group_name_H-M   'P 1'
#
loop_
_entity.id
_entity.type
_entity.pdbx_description
1 polymer ?
#
loop_
_entity_poly.entity_id
_entity_poly.type
_entity_poly.pdbx_seq_one_letter_code
_entity_poly.pdbx_strand_id
1 'polypeptide(L)'
;MIGFAADGANTMFGSNHSLSTLFANEIPHLFMMKCICHSFHLCASYACKTLPRGVEDFARDVYNYIQNSPKRLEQLPALKLYFQDAVLNDRLLAAQTIHVKAMDPSTELYLNFLDYVLPYFHDINEEMQSESPKLYLLYERIFITYKTILECFIKPELLQPTEGEKNSSKDFDLDLENKILNLDYENKQNHVPIEEIYLGCYFPVIETRLSG
;
A
#
# COMPACT_ATOMS: atom_id res chain seq x y z
N MET A 1 -0.43 16.69 32.12
CA MET A 1 -0.44 15.98 30.83
C MET A 1 0.06 16.97 29.78
N ILE A 2 1.05 16.59 28.96
CA ILE A 2 1.65 17.49 27.94
C ILE A 2 1.27 17.11 26.51
N GLY A 3 0.82 15.88 26.30
CA GLY A 3 0.27 15.44 25.02
C GLY A 3 -0.69 14.26 25.18
N PHE A 4 -1.54 14.07 24.19
CA PHE A 4 -2.52 13.00 24.07
C PHE A 4 -2.53 12.46 22.65
N ALA A 5 -2.41 11.14 22.51
CA ALA A 5 -2.52 10.46 21.23
C ALA A 5 -3.49 9.29 21.33
N ALA A 6 -4.40 9.16 20.37
CA ALA A 6 -5.39 8.10 20.33
C ALA A 6 -5.86 7.80 18.91
N ASP A 7 -6.66 6.75 18.73
CA ASP A 7 -7.29 6.46 17.45
C ASP A 7 -8.13 7.65 16.93
N GLY A 8 -8.39 7.63 15.63
CA GLY A 8 -9.19 8.67 14.98
C GLY A 8 -10.70 8.46 15.08
N ALA A 9 -11.19 7.60 15.98
CA ALA A 9 -12.62 7.34 16.11
C ALA A 9 -13.35 8.60 16.58
N ASN A 10 -14.64 8.71 16.23
CA ASN A 10 -15.44 9.90 16.56
C ASN A 10 -15.49 10.20 18.07
N THR A 11 -15.47 9.18 18.92
CA THR A 11 -15.44 9.33 20.37
C THR A 11 -14.13 9.94 20.88
N MET A 12 -13.00 9.65 20.22
CA MET A 12 -11.68 10.10 20.62
C MET A 12 -11.30 11.44 19.98
N PHE A 13 -11.56 11.58 18.68
CA PHE A 13 -11.09 12.70 17.84
C PHE A 13 -12.15 13.31 16.91
N GLY A 14 -13.43 13.03 17.14
CA GLY A 14 -14.53 13.64 16.39
C GLY A 14 -14.66 15.15 16.62
N SER A 15 -15.32 15.84 15.71
CA SER A 15 -15.49 17.31 15.78
C SER A 15 -16.43 17.77 16.89
N ASN A 16 -17.34 16.90 17.35
CA ASN A 16 -18.36 17.22 18.34
C ASN A 16 -18.26 16.29 19.54
N HIS A 17 -18.10 16.87 20.75
CA HIS A 17 -18.15 16.15 22.02
C HIS A 17 -17.28 14.89 22.08
N SER A 18 -16.10 14.95 21.47
CA SER A 18 -15.07 13.92 21.56
C SER A 18 -14.12 14.20 22.71
N LEU A 19 -13.37 13.18 23.14
CA LEU A 19 -12.36 13.33 24.17
C LEU A 19 -11.32 14.41 23.81
N SER A 20 -10.90 14.51 22.55
CA SER A 20 -10.00 15.58 22.09
C SER A 20 -10.62 16.97 22.24
N THR A 21 -11.91 17.14 21.95
CA THR A 21 -12.59 18.44 22.12
C THR A 21 -12.75 18.82 23.59
N LEU A 22 -12.98 17.84 24.46
CA LEU A 22 -13.04 18.05 25.92
C LEU A 22 -11.67 18.45 26.46
N PHE A 23 -10.60 17.74 26.08
CA PHE A 23 -9.24 18.07 26.47
C PHE A 23 -8.75 19.41 25.92
N ALA A 24 -9.13 19.77 24.69
CA ALA A 24 -8.80 21.08 24.13
C ALA A 24 -9.40 22.24 24.94
N ASN A 25 -10.61 22.03 25.48
CA ASN A 25 -11.29 23.03 26.30
C ASN A 25 -10.68 23.14 27.71
N GLU A 26 -10.25 22.03 28.31
CA GLU A 26 -9.68 22.01 29.67
C GLU A 26 -8.18 22.34 29.69
N ILE A 27 -7.43 21.96 28.65
CA ILE A 27 -5.97 22.12 28.56
C ILE A 27 -5.61 22.68 27.17
N PRO A 28 -5.67 24.02 26.99
CA PRO A 28 -5.47 24.66 25.68
C PRO A 28 -4.10 24.42 25.02
N HIS A 29 -3.08 24.08 25.83
CA HIS A 29 -1.72 23.81 25.37
C HIS A 29 -1.40 22.31 25.23
N LEU A 30 -2.42 21.44 25.30
CA LEU A 30 -2.22 20.01 25.15
C LEU A 30 -1.93 19.67 23.68
N PHE A 31 -0.77 19.05 23.42
CA PHE A 31 -0.48 18.52 22.10
C PHE A 31 -1.38 17.31 21.81
N MET A 32 -2.16 17.35 20.74
CA MET A 32 -3.06 16.26 20.36
C MET A 32 -2.66 15.67 19.01
N MET A 33 -2.56 14.34 18.96
CA MET A 33 -2.16 13.61 17.76
C MET A 33 -3.09 12.43 17.49
N LYS A 34 -3.57 12.30 16.25
CA LYS A 34 -4.28 11.08 15.83
C LYS A 34 -3.28 9.95 15.61
N CYS A 35 -3.69 8.72 15.90
CA CYS A 35 -2.92 7.52 15.64
C CYS A 35 -2.60 7.43 14.14
N ILE A 36 -1.31 7.40 13.81
CA ILE A 36 -0.85 7.31 12.42
C ILE A 36 -1.27 5.96 11.82
N CYS A 37 -1.25 4.86 12.59
CA CYS A 37 -1.68 3.55 12.13
C CYS A 37 -3.13 3.56 11.64
N HIS A 38 -4.01 4.26 12.36
CA HIS A 38 -5.40 4.38 11.93
C HIS A 38 -5.53 5.21 10.65
N SER A 39 -4.78 6.31 10.53
CA SER A 39 -4.74 7.11 9.29
C SER A 39 -4.23 6.28 8.11
N PHE A 40 -3.17 5.49 8.30
CA PHE A 40 -2.62 4.59 7.28
C PHE A 40 -3.62 3.51 6.86
N HIS A 41 -4.28 2.87 7.84
CA HIS A 41 -5.32 1.89 7.58
C HIS A 41 -6.48 2.49 6.77
N LEU A 42 -6.90 3.72 7.09
CA LEU A 42 -7.92 4.43 6.32
C LEU A 42 -7.46 4.71 4.88
N CYS A 43 -6.24 5.18 4.68
CA CYS A 43 -5.69 5.38 3.33
C CYS A 43 -5.71 4.09 2.51
N ALA A 44 -5.20 2.98 3.06
CA ALA A 44 -5.22 1.68 2.40
C ALA A 44 -6.66 1.22 2.13
N SER A 45 -7.57 1.37 3.10
CA SER A 45 -8.98 1.00 2.94
C SER A 45 -9.67 1.81 1.83
N TYR A 46 -9.42 3.12 1.75
CA TYR A 46 -9.96 3.95 0.67
C TYR A 46 -9.34 3.62 -0.69
N ALA A 47 -8.04 3.34 -0.75
CA ALA A 47 -7.39 2.88 -1.97
C ALA A 47 -7.98 1.53 -2.43
N CYS A 48 -8.27 0.60 -1.53
CA CYS A 48 -8.92 -0.67 -1.90
C CYS A 48 -10.32 -0.48 -2.49
N LYS A 49 -11.04 0.60 -2.15
CA LYS A 49 -12.37 0.89 -2.74
C LYS A 49 -12.29 1.31 -4.21
N THR A 50 -11.14 1.75 -4.71
CA THR A 50 -10.95 2.06 -6.13
C THR A 50 -10.67 0.81 -6.95
N LEU A 51 -10.28 -0.30 -6.29
CA LEU A 51 -10.10 -1.59 -6.94
C LEU A 51 -11.46 -2.21 -7.30
N PRO A 52 -11.54 -2.98 -8.39
CA PRO A 52 -12.74 -3.76 -8.69
C PRO A 52 -13.08 -4.72 -7.54
N ARG A 53 -14.36 -4.81 -7.14
CA ARG A 53 -14.80 -5.72 -6.05
C ARG A 53 -14.32 -7.15 -6.23
N GLY A 54 -14.25 -7.63 -7.48
CA GLY A 54 -13.74 -8.98 -7.78
C GLY A 54 -12.31 -9.21 -7.27
N VAL A 55 -11.45 -8.19 -7.34
CA VAL A 55 -10.07 -8.23 -6.83
C VAL A 55 -10.05 -8.21 -5.31
N GLU A 56 -10.89 -7.41 -4.66
CA GLU A 56 -10.97 -7.36 -3.19
C GLU A 56 -11.54 -8.67 -2.61
N ASP A 57 -12.63 -9.18 -3.18
CA ASP A 57 -13.24 -10.45 -2.79
C ASP A 57 -12.25 -11.60 -3.00
N PHE A 58 -11.52 -11.58 -4.12
CA PHE A 58 -10.45 -12.53 -4.36
C PHE A 58 -9.29 -12.39 -3.38
N ALA A 59 -8.80 -11.18 -3.14
CA ALA A 59 -7.75 -10.90 -2.17
C ALA A 59 -8.14 -11.41 -0.79
N ARG A 60 -9.40 -11.25 -0.40
CA ARG A 60 -9.97 -11.75 0.85
C ARG A 60 -10.09 -13.27 0.86
N ASP A 61 -10.56 -13.89 -0.22
CA ASP A 61 -10.65 -15.35 -0.36
C ASP A 61 -9.25 -15.98 -0.29
N VAL A 62 -8.30 -15.39 -1.01
CA VAL A 62 -6.90 -15.81 -1.04
C VAL A 62 -6.21 -15.51 0.26
N TYR A 63 -6.37 -14.33 0.85
CA TYR A 63 -5.84 -14.03 2.17
C TYR A 63 -6.42 -15.00 3.18
N ASN A 64 -7.72 -15.28 3.15
CA ASN A 64 -8.32 -16.27 4.04
C ASN A 64 -7.70 -17.66 3.88
N TYR A 65 -7.35 -18.00 2.64
CA TYR A 65 -6.66 -19.22 2.30
C TYR A 65 -5.16 -19.19 2.68
N ILE A 66 -4.42 -18.11 2.42
CA ILE A 66 -2.96 -17.88 2.50
C ILE A 66 -2.49 -17.37 3.87
N GLN A 67 -3.29 -16.66 4.65
CA GLN A 67 -2.94 -16.13 5.99
C GLN A 67 -2.44 -17.20 6.97
N ASN A 68 -2.83 -18.45 6.77
CA ASN A 68 -2.32 -19.59 7.54
C ASN A 68 -0.87 -20.04 7.17
N SER A 69 -0.20 -19.45 6.16
CA SER A 69 1.16 -19.80 5.69
C SER A 69 1.61 -19.00 4.44
N PRO A 70 2.69 -18.20 4.53
CA PRO A 70 3.36 -17.53 3.39
C PRO A 70 3.95 -18.49 2.34
N LYS A 71 4.18 -19.77 2.67
CA LYS A 71 4.68 -20.80 1.74
C LYS A 71 3.73 -21.07 0.57
N ARG A 72 2.54 -20.49 0.57
CA ARG A 72 1.51 -20.73 -0.45
C ARG A 72 1.63 -19.89 -1.71
N LEU A 73 2.41 -18.81 -1.70
CA LEU A 73 2.82 -18.14 -2.95
C LEU A 73 3.65 -19.09 -3.82
N GLU A 74 4.62 -19.78 -3.23
CA GLU A 74 5.42 -20.81 -3.90
C GLU A 74 4.58 -22.01 -4.36
N GLN A 75 3.46 -22.28 -3.65
CA GLN A 75 2.53 -23.35 -3.99
C GLN A 75 1.41 -22.90 -4.95
N LEU A 76 1.35 -21.63 -5.38
CA LEU A 76 0.32 -21.15 -6.30
C LEU A 76 0.20 -22.03 -7.57
N PRO A 77 1.31 -22.50 -8.20
CA PRO A 77 1.22 -23.45 -9.31
C PRO A 77 0.58 -24.79 -8.91
N ALA A 78 0.93 -25.32 -7.74
CA ALA A 78 0.34 -26.56 -7.22
C ALA A 78 -1.14 -26.38 -6.86
N LEU A 79 -1.52 -25.19 -6.37
CA LEU A 79 -2.89 -24.82 -6.03
C LEU A 79 -3.76 -24.69 -7.29
N LYS A 80 -3.22 -24.06 -8.34
CA LYS A 80 -3.81 -23.98 -9.67
C LYS A 80 -4.14 -25.40 -10.19
N LEU A 81 -3.21 -26.33 -10.07
CA LEU A 81 -3.40 -27.75 -10.47
C LEU A 81 -4.40 -28.50 -9.58
N TYR A 82 -4.34 -28.32 -8.26
CA TYR A 82 -5.26 -28.96 -7.32
C TYR A 82 -6.72 -28.58 -7.59
N PHE A 83 -7.00 -27.29 -7.74
CA PHE A 83 -8.37 -26.84 -8.01
C PHE A 83 -8.83 -27.20 -9.42
N GLN A 84 -7.92 -27.29 -10.39
CA GLN A 84 -8.23 -27.81 -11.71
C GLN A 84 -8.67 -29.28 -11.63
N ASP A 85 -7.95 -30.10 -10.88
CA ASP A 85 -8.26 -31.51 -10.66
C ASP A 85 -9.59 -31.71 -9.90
N ALA A 86 -9.80 -30.97 -8.81
CA ALA A 86 -11.02 -31.03 -8.00
C ALA A 86 -12.29 -30.59 -8.77
N VAL A 87 -12.16 -29.68 -9.74
CA VAL A 87 -13.28 -29.28 -10.60
C VAL A 87 -13.57 -30.35 -11.66
N LEU A 88 -12.53 -30.92 -12.27
CA LEU A 88 -12.66 -31.89 -13.36
C LEU A 88 -13.09 -33.28 -12.87
N ASN A 89 -12.51 -33.76 -11.77
CA ASN A 89 -12.70 -35.12 -11.26
C ASN A 89 -13.76 -35.19 -10.15
N ASP A 90 -13.71 -34.29 -9.18
CA ASP A 90 -14.61 -34.33 -8.00
C ASP A 90 -15.90 -33.51 -8.18
N ARG A 91 -16.02 -32.75 -9.29
CA ARG A 91 -17.16 -31.86 -9.61
C ARG A 91 -17.55 -30.93 -8.47
N LEU A 92 -16.57 -30.51 -7.67
CA LEU A 92 -16.77 -29.59 -6.55
C LEU A 92 -17.08 -28.19 -7.09
N LEU A 93 -18.37 -27.85 -7.18
CA LEU A 93 -18.82 -26.52 -7.62
C LEU A 93 -18.26 -25.38 -6.75
N ALA A 94 -18.00 -25.64 -5.46
CA ALA A 94 -17.35 -24.69 -4.55
C ALA A 94 -15.89 -24.37 -4.95
N ALA A 95 -15.19 -25.33 -5.58
CA ALA A 95 -13.82 -25.15 -6.06
C ALA A 95 -13.75 -24.38 -7.38
N GLN A 96 -14.85 -24.34 -8.14
CA GLN A 96 -14.90 -23.73 -9.46
C GLN A 96 -14.65 -22.22 -9.42
N THR A 97 -15.21 -21.52 -8.44
CA THR A 97 -14.97 -20.08 -8.24
C THR A 97 -13.51 -19.80 -7.94
N ILE A 98 -12.88 -20.59 -7.08
CA ILE A 98 -11.46 -20.41 -6.72
C ILE A 98 -10.56 -20.72 -7.92
N HIS A 99 -10.86 -21.78 -8.68
CA HIS A 99 -10.13 -22.14 -9.89
C HIS A 99 -10.15 -21.00 -10.93
N VAL A 100 -11.33 -20.45 -11.22
CA VAL A 100 -11.48 -19.35 -12.19
C VAL A 100 -10.69 -18.13 -11.74
N LYS A 101 -10.80 -17.74 -10.46
CA LYS A 101 -10.07 -16.59 -9.95
C LYS A 101 -8.55 -16.85 -9.91
N ALA A 102 -8.11 -18.04 -9.52
CA ALA A 102 -6.69 -18.40 -9.47
C ALA A 102 -6.03 -18.44 -10.86
N MET A 103 -6.81 -18.66 -11.93
CA MET A 103 -6.34 -18.66 -13.32
C MET A 103 -6.37 -17.27 -13.97
N ASP A 104 -6.96 -16.27 -13.32
CA ASP A 104 -6.98 -14.90 -13.83
C ASP A 104 -5.56 -14.28 -13.78
N PRO A 105 -5.02 -13.69 -14.86
CA PRO A 105 -3.72 -13.02 -14.81
C PRO A 105 -3.65 -11.86 -13.78
N SER A 106 -4.78 -11.20 -13.50
CA SER A 106 -4.84 -10.11 -12.51
C SER A 106 -4.59 -10.57 -11.08
N THR A 107 -4.88 -11.85 -10.78
CA THR A 107 -4.56 -12.49 -9.50
C THR A 107 -3.07 -12.51 -9.24
N GLU A 108 -2.29 -12.93 -10.23
CA GLU A 108 -0.85 -13.07 -10.08
C GLU A 108 -0.21 -11.68 -9.97
N LEU A 109 -0.67 -10.72 -10.78
CA LEU A 109 -0.28 -9.31 -10.68
C LEU A 109 -0.52 -8.75 -9.27
N TYR A 110 -1.71 -8.97 -8.74
CA TYR A 110 -2.09 -8.47 -7.43
C TYR A 110 -1.28 -9.13 -6.29
N LEU A 111 -1.04 -10.43 -6.37
CA LEU A 111 -0.26 -11.15 -5.37
C LEU A 111 1.21 -10.73 -5.36
N ASN A 112 1.82 -10.50 -6.53
CA ASN A 112 3.18 -9.95 -6.61
C ASN A 112 3.24 -8.52 -6.06
N PHE A 113 2.24 -7.69 -6.37
CA PHE A 113 2.16 -6.35 -5.79
C PHE A 113 2.03 -6.38 -4.26
N LEU A 114 1.19 -7.28 -3.72
CA LEU A 114 1.05 -7.45 -2.28
C LEU A 114 2.36 -7.93 -1.64
N ASP A 115 2.99 -8.97 -2.19
CA ASP A 115 4.26 -9.48 -1.68
C ASP A 115 5.34 -8.40 -1.66
N TYR A 116 5.36 -7.55 -2.69
CA TYR A 116 6.27 -6.41 -2.75
C TYR A 116 5.94 -5.31 -1.75
N VAL A 117 4.67 -4.92 -1.62
CA VAL A 117 4.31 -3.71 -0.84
C VAL A 117 4.14 -3.99 0.66
N LEU A 118 3.71 -5.20 1.04
CA LEU A 118 3.42 -5.57 2.43
C LEU A 118 4.61 -5.45 3.39
N PRO A 119 5.85 -5.81 3.04
CA PRO A 119 7.02 -5.62 3.91
C PRO A 119 7.19 -4.17 4.37
N TYR A 120 7.01 -3.20 3.48
CA TYR A 120 7.12 -1.78 3.84
C TYR A 120 6.07 -1.36 4.88
N PHE A 121 4.84 -1.87 4.76
CA PHE A 121 3.79 -1.61 5.73
C PHE A 121 4.00 -2.34 7.05
N HIS A 122 4.53 -3.57 6.99
CA HIS A 122 4.88 -4.35 8.18
C HIS A 122 5.94 -3.62 9.01
N ASP A 123 7.02 -3.17 8.37
CA ASP A 123 8.13 -2.48 9.04
C ASP A 123 7.67 -1.17 9.69
N ILE A 124 6.86 -0.36 8.99
CA ILE A 124 6.27 0.86 9.58
C ILE A 124 5.40 0.49 10.80
N ASN A 125 4.58 -0.55 10.69
CA ASN A 125 3.67 -0.96 11.75
C ASN A 125 4.43 -1.47 12.99
N GLU A 126 5.54 -2.18 12.82
CA GLU A 126 6.42 -2.58 13.92
C GLU A 126 7.06 -1.36 14.61
N GLU A 127 7.56 -0.39 13.84
CA GLU A 127 8.13 0.85 14.37
C GLU A 127 7.08 1.66 15.16
N MET A 128 5.85 1.71 14.68
CA MET A 128 4.72 2.38 15.34
C MET A 128 4.29 1.72 16.65
N GLN A 129 4.44 0.40 16.76
CA GLN A 129 4.10 -0.37 17.96
C GLN A 129 5.24 -0.44 18.98
N SER A 130 6.35 0.24 18.72
CA SER A 130 7.47 0.26 19.65
C SER A 130 7.11 0.90 20.99
N GLU A 131 7.55 0.28 22.08
CA GLU A 131 7.44 0.86 23.43
C GLU A 131 8.39 2.07 23.63
N SER A 132 9.33 2.26 22.72
CA SER A 132 10.30 3.37 22.74
C SER A 132 9.83 4.54 21.85
N PRO A 133 10.13 5.80 22.22
CA PRO A 133 9.72 6.96 21.42
C PRO A 133 10.56 7.06 20.14
N LYS A 134 9.96 6.69 19.01
CA LYS A 134 10.61 6.69 17.69
C LYS A 134 10.02 7.68 16.69
N LEU A 135 9.30 8.70 17.17
CA LEU A 135 8.63 9.70 16.32
C LEU A 135 9.57 10.36 15.29
N TYR A 136 10.83 10.58 15.66
CA TYR A 136 11.85 11.18 14.79
C TYR A 136 12.24 10.28 13.61
N LEU A 137 12.23 8.96 13.77
CA LEU A 137 12.48 7.99 12.69
C LEU A 137 11.23 7.77 11.84
N LEU A 138 10.07 7.87 12.48
CA LEU A 138 8.79 7.51 11.89
C LEU A 138 8.47 8.32 10.65
N TYR A 139 8.76 9.62 10.71
CA TYR A 139 8.58 10.53 9.59
C TYR A 139 9.43 10.11 8.39
N GLU A 140 10.72 9.91 8.62
CA GLU A 140 11.67 9.47 7.59
C GLU A 140 11.23 8.15 6.96
N ARG A 141 10.81 7.17 7.77
CA ARG A 141 10.32 5.87 7.28
C ARG A 141 9.05 6.00 6.42
N ILE A 142 8.08 6.80 6.87
CA ILE A 142 6.85 7.04 6.10
C ILE A 142 7.19 7.71 4.76
N PHE A 143 8.06 8.72 4.77
CA PHE A 143 8.45 9.43 3.57
C PHE A 143 9.17 8.51 2.58
N ILE A 144 10.09 7.68 3.05
CA ILE A 144 10.78 6.67 2.21
C ILE A 144 9.76 5.73 1.58
N THR A 145 8.83 5.16 2.36
CA THR A 145 7.79 4.28 1.81
C THR A 145 6.88 4.99 0.81
N TYR A 146 6.49 6.24 1.08
CA TYR A 146 5.73 7.06 0.14
C TYR A 146 6.48 7.26 -1.17
N LYS A 147 7.76 7.64 -1.11
CA LYS A 147 8.62 7.79 -2.29
C LYS A 147 8.76 6.47 -3.06
N THR A 148 9.01 5.35 -2.39
CA THR A 148 9.12 4.03 -3.04
C THR A 148 7.83 3.63 -3.76
N ILE A 149 6.67 3.95 -3.19
CA ILE A 149 5.38 3.73 -3.89
C ILE A 149 5.27 4.62 -5.13
N LEU A 150 5.69 5.89 -5.06
CA LEU A 150 5.70 6.77 -6.24
C LEU A 150 6.66 6.27 -7.33
N GLU A 151 7.84 5.75 -6.96
CA GLU A 151 8.83 5.20 -7.90
C GLU A 151 8.26 4.05 -8.75
N CYS A 152 7.17 3.41 -8.32
CA CYS A 152 6.49 2.36 -9.07
C CYS A 152 5.79 2.87 -10.34
N PHE A 153 5.38 4.14 -10.39
CA PHE A 153 4.53 4.66 -11.48
C PHE A 153 4.82 6.11 -11.89
N ILE A 154 5.60 6.86 -11.13
CA ILE A 154 6.02 8.24 -11.46
C ILE A 154 7.40 8.22 -12.12
N LYS A 155 7.56 9.11 -13.09
CA LYS A 155 8.82 9.36 -13.80
C LYS A 155 9.99 9.66 -12.84
N PRO A 156 11.15 8.99 -12.99
CA PRO A 156 12.30 9.18 -12.10
C PRO A 156 12.81 10.62 -12.02
N GLU A 157 12.68 11.41 -13.11
CA GLU A 157 13.15 12.80 -13.16
C GLU A 157 12.40 13.72 -12.19
N LEU A 158 11.23 13.30 -11.72
CA LEU A 158 10.40 14.05 -10.77
C LEU A 158 10.69 13.69 -9.31
N LEU A 159 11.24 12.48 -9.07
CA LEU A 159 11.52 11.94 -7.73
C LEU A 159 13.00 11.98 -7.37
N GLN A 160 13.85 12.30 -8.33
CA GLN A 160 15.27 12.44 -8.18
C GLN A 160 15.68 13.89 -8.45
N PRO A 161 16.78 14.33 -7.83
CA PRO A 161 17.32 15.64 -8.12
C PRO A 161 18.04 15.74 -9.44
N THR A 162 17.79 16.84 -10.11
CA THR A 162 18.57 17.25 -11.27
C THR A 162 19.97 17.71 -10.85
N GLU A 163 20.93 17.58 -11.76
CA GLU A 163 22.30 18.08 -11.59
C GLU A 163 22.33 19.59 -11.21
N GLY A 164 21.37 20.38 -11.69
CA GLY A 164 21.26 21.81 -11.37
C GLY A 164 20.79 22.09 -9.94
N GLU A 165 19.85 21.29 -9.42
CA GLU A 165 19.33 21.39 -8.04
C GLU A 165 20.41 21.02 -7.02
N LYS A 166 21.21 19.97 -7.29
CA LYS A 166 22.31 19.54 -6.41
C LYS A 166 23.37 20.61 -6.18
N ASN A 167 23.57 21.50 -7.16
CA ASN A 167 24.63 22.52 -7.12
C ASN A 167 24.15 23.86 -6.52
N SER A 168 22.85 24.05 -6.33
CA SER A 168 22.25 25.35 -5.97
C SER A 168 21.70 25.40 -4.54
N SER A 169 21.37 24.26 -3.93
CA SER A 169 20.74 24.21 -2.61
C SER A 169 21.74 24.00 -1.46
N LYS A 170 21.46 24.62 -0.30
CA LYS A 170 22.17 24.39 0.97
C LYS A 170 21.68 23.17 1.74
N ASP A 171 20.42 22.77 1.52
CA ASP A 171 19.80 21.61 2.16
C ASP A 171 19.00 20.85 1.10
N PHE A 172 19.74 20.02 0.38
CA PHE A 172 19.29 19.33 -0.80
C PHE A 172 18.14 18.33 -0.50
N ASP A 173 18.17 17.67 0.67
CA ASP A 173 17.20 16.64 1.03
C ASP A 173 15.82 17.25 1.32
N LEU A 174 15.78 18.39 2.03
CA LEU A 174 14.55 19.09 2.33
C LEU A 174 13.86 19.66 1.07
N ASP A 175 14.64 20.16 0.12
CA ASP A 175 14.10 20.67 -1.15
C ASP A 175 13.50 19.55 -2.00
N LEU A 176 14.18 18.39 -2.07
CA LEU A 176 13.66 17.22 -2.77
C LEU A 176 12.38 16.71 -2.11
N GLU A 177 12.36 16.65 -0.79
CA GLU A 177 11.19 16.27 -0.03
C GLU A 177 9.99 17.18 -0.33
N ASN A 178 10.18 18.50 -0.26
CA ASN A 178 9.13 19.45 -0.60
C ASN A 178 8.64 19.30 -2.04
N LYS A 179 9.55 19.06 -2.99
CA LYS A 179 9.19 18.79 -4.39
C LYS A 179 8.31 17.54 -4.53
N ILE A 180 8.66 16.45 -3.85
CA ILE A 180 7.92 15.19 -3.88
C ILE A 180 6.55 15.34 -3.18
N LEU A 181 6.47 16.03 -2.04
CA LEU A 181 5.22 16.22 -1.31
C LEU A 181 4.23 17.13 -2.06
N ASN A 182 4.72 18.04 -2.90
CA ASN A 182 3.90 18.91 -3.74
C ASN A 182 3.68 18.37 -5.16
N LEU A 183 4.11 17.14 -5.44
CA LEU A 183 3.92 16.51 -6.75
C LEU A 183 2.44 16.23 -7.00
N ASP A 184 1.94 16.66 -8.15
CA ASP A 184 0.64 16.22 -8.65
C ASP A 184 0.76 14.79 -9.22
N TYR A 185 0.43 13.80 -8.37
CA TYR A 185 0.41 12.40 -8.74
C TYR A 185 -0.83 12.00 -9.58
N GLU A 186 -1.84 12.86 -9.70
CA GLU A 186 -3.01 12.61 -10.55
C GLU A 186 -2.75 12.98 -12.02
N ASN A 187 -1.77 13.86 -12.27
CA ASN A 187 -1.35 14.21 -13.61
C ASN A 187 -0.65 13.04 -14.32
N LYS A 188 -1.37 12.40 -15.24
CA LYS A 188 -0.88 11.27 -16.05
C LYS A 188 0.38 11.57 -16.88
N GLN A 189 0.70 12.83 -17.16
CA GLN A 189 1.95 13.19 -17.85
C GLN A 189 3.19 12.94 -16.98
N ASN A 190 3.02 12.88 -15.66
CA ASN A 190 4.08 12.56 -14.71
C ASN A 190 4.31 11.05 -14.58
N HIS A 191 3.45 10.22 -15.16
CA HIS A 191 3.51 8.77 -15.03
C HIS A 191 4.47 8.17 -16.06
N VAL A 192 5.13 7.07 -15.70
CA VAL A 192 5.83 6.22 -16.66
C VAL A 192 4.81 5.54 -17.60
N PRO A 193 5.23 5.07 -18.79
CA PRO A 193 4.40 4.21 -19.63
C PRO A 193 3.88 3.00 -18.84
N ILE A 194 2.71 2.47 -19.20
CA ILE A 194 2.08 1.36 -18.47
C ILE A 194 2.98 0.11 -18.45
N GLU A 195 3.80 -0.06 -19.48
CA GLU A 195 4.77 -1.16 -19.63
C GLU A 195 5.97 -1.03 -18.69
N GLU A 196 6.23 0.17 -18.17
CA GLU A 196 7.33 0.48 -17.25
C GLU A 196 6.87 0.55 -15.79
N ILE A 197 5.56 0.44 -15.53
CA ILE A 197 5.03 0.40 -14.16
C ILE A 197 5.57 -0.85 -13.45
N TYR A 198 6.18 -0.64 -12.28
CA TYR A 198 6.73 -1.70 -11.47
C TYR A 198 5.75 -2.08 -10.35
N LEU A 199 5.36 -3.36 -10.29
CA LEU A 199 4.43 -3.89 -9.27
C LEU A 199 5.05 -5.06 -8.50
N GLY A 200 6.35 -4.97 -8.20
CA GLY A 200 7.11 -6.08 -7.60
C GLY A 200 7.73 -7.05 -8.60
N CYS A 201 7.23 -7.05 -9.84
CA CYS A 201 7.80 -7.80 -10.96
C CYS A 201 7.53 -7.10 -12.30
N TYR A 202 8.47 -7.22 -13.24
CA TYR A 202 8.27 -6.79 -14.64
C TYR A 202 7.55 -7.91 -15.40
N PHE A 203 6.39 -7.61 -15.98
CA PHE A 203 5.71 -8.57 -16.84
C PHE A 203 6.29 -8.49 -18.26
N PRO A 204 6.59 -9.63 -18.90
CA PRO A 204 6.93 -9.61 -20.30
C PRO A 204 5.74 -9.04 -21.07
N VAL A 205 6.00 -8.04 -21.91
CA VAL A 205 5.04 -7.53 -22.89
C VAL A 205 4.46 -8.75 -23.60
N ILE A 206 3.16 -8.97 -23.46
CA ILE A 206 2.47 -9.95 -24.30
C ILE A 206 2.55 -9.38 -25.70
N GLU A 207 3.56 -9.79 -26.46
CA GLU A 207 3.52 -9.69 -27.92
C GLU A 207 2.24 -10.41 -28.32
N THR A 208 1.18 -9.65 -28.54
CA THR A 208 0.06 -10.12 -29.34
C THR A 208 0.63 -10.45 -30.70
N ARG A 209 1.06 -11.70 -30.87
CA ARG A 209 1.10 -12.37 -32.17
C ARG A 209 -0.34 -12.46 -32.67
N LEU A 210 -0.87 -11.32 -33.12
CA LEU A 210 -1.86 -11.31 -34.17
C LEU A 210 -1.14 -11.85 -35.40
N SER A 211 -1.24 -13.16 -35.56
CA SER A 211 -0.94 -13.88 -36.78
C SER A 211 -1.90 -13.35 -37.85
N GLY A 212 -1.37 -12.52 -38.74
CA GLY A 212 -1.90 -12.33 -40.09
C GLY A 212 -1.27 -13.33 -41.04
#